data_AF-A0A0B7HRU8-F1
#
_entry.id   AF-A0A0B7HRU8-F1
#
_cell.length_a   1.000
_cell.length_b   1.000
_cell.length_c   1.000
_cell.angle_alpha   90.00
_cell.angle_beta   90.00
_cell.angle_gamma   90.00
#
_symmetry.space_group_name_H-M   'P 1'
#
loop_
_entity.id
_entity.type
_entity.pdbx_description
1 polymer ?
#
loop_
_entity_poly.entity_id
_entity_poly.type
_entity_poly.pdbx_seq_one_letter_code
_entity_poly.pdbx_strand_id
1 'polypeptide(L)'
;MYWEFHEFGGKQALIKGNWKAIRLNVSQDPKGKIELYNLKDDVSETRNLADKYPCKARKMTKYLDGVRTRSEIFNFTFKKNK
;
A
#
# COMPACT_ATOMS: atom_id res chain seq x y z
N MET A 1 -2.52 -11.57 2.24
CA MET A 1 -1.92 -11.15 3.53
C MET A 1 -1.78 -9.64 3.54
N TYR A 2 -2.11 -8.97 4.64
CA TYR A 2 -2.10 -7.50 4.78
C TYR A 2 -1.39 -7.09 6.06
N TRP A 3 -0.63 -5.99 6.02
CA TRP A 3 0.10 -5.43 7.15
C TRP A 3 0.02 -3.91 7.11
N GLU A 4 -0.09 -3.28 8.28
CA GLU A 4 0.00 -1.83 8.45
C GLU A 4 0.96 -1.53 9.61
N PHE A 5 1.92 -0.65 9.39
CA PHE A 5 2.86 -0.15 10.39
C PHE A 5 2.66 1.36 10.50
N HIS A 6 2.74 1.89 11.72
CA HIS A 6 2.51 3.32 11.99
C HIS A 6 3.79 4.14 12.17
N GLU A 7 4.97 3.50 12.16
CA GLU A 7 6.25 4.20 12.31
C GLU A 7 6.69 4.91 11.02
N PHE A 8 7.52 5.96 11.15
CA PHE A 8 8.13 6.73 10.05
C PHE A 8 7.17 7.10 8.90
N GLY A 9 6.02 7.69 9.22
CA GLY A 9 5.04 8.13 8.22
C GLY A 9 4.05 7.05 7.77
N GLY A 10 4.14 5.85 8.33
CA GLY A 10 3.19 4.77 8.11
C GLY A 10 3.40 4.02 6.80
N LYS A 11 3.24 2.71 6.84
CA LYS A 11 3.45 1.80 5.71
C LYS A 11 2.33 0.78 5.64
N GLN A 12 1.77 0.59 4.46
CA GLN A 12 0.83 -0.49 4.20
C GLN A 12 1.45 -1.47 3.22
N ALA A 13 1.24 -2.77 3.45
CA ALA A 13 1.68 -3.81 2.54
C ALA A 13 0.58 -4.85 2.31
N LEU A 14 0.44 -5.27 1.05
CA LEU A 14 -0.47 -6.33 0.65
C LEU A 14 0.27 -7.36 -0.21
N ILE A 15 0.19 -8.62 0.20
CA ILE A 15 0.63 -9.76 -0.61
C ILE A 15 -0.60 -10.52 -1.11
N LYS A 16 -0.67 -10.70 -2.44
CA LYS A 16 -1.73 -11.47 -3.11
C LYS A 16 -1.12 -12.36 -4.18
N GLY A 17 -1.14 -13.67 -3.93
CA GLY A 17 -0.37 -14.63 -4.73
C GLY A 17 1.12 -14.28 -4.69
N ASN A 18 1.75 -14.17 -5.86
CA ASN A 18 3.17 -13.83 -5.98
C ASN A 18 3.46 -12.33 -5.99
N TRP A 19 2.43 -11.47 -5.85
CA TRP A 19 2.60 -10.03 -5.97
C TRP A 19 2.53 -9.36 -4.60
N LYS A 20 3.50 -8.51 -4.33
CA LYS A 20 3.52 -7.64 -3.15
C LYS A 20 3.38 -6.19 -3.59
N ALA A 21 2.48 -5.47 -2.93
CA ALA A 21 2.30 -4.05 -3.09
C ALA A 21 2.60 -3.35 -1.76
N ILE A 22 3.34 -2.25 -1.81
CA ILE A 22 3.72 -1.46 -0.65
C ILE A 22 3.32 -0.01 -0.88
N ARG A 23 2.62 0.61 0.08
CA ARG A 23 2.37 2.04 0.13
C ARG A 23 3.19 2.63 1.27
N LEU A 24 4.05 3.59 0.97
CA LEU A 24 4.88 4.32 1.95
C LEU A 24 4.22 5.65 2.31
N ASN A 25 4.61 6.23 3.45
CA ASN A 25 4.16 7.54 3.92
C ASN A 25 2.63 7.70 3.97
N VAL A 26 1.92 6.64 4.38
CA VAL A 26 0.46 6.58 4.39
C VAL A 26 -0.17 7.65 5.29
N SER A 27 0.54 8.14 6.31
CA SER A 27 0.06 9.25 7.16
C SER A 27 0.02 10.59 6.44
N GLN A 28 0.88 10.79 5.44
CA GLN A 28 0.97 12.01 4.64
C GLN A 28 0.17 11.88 3.34
N ASP A 29 0.29 10.75 2.65
CA ASP A 29 -0.44 10.44 1.42
C ASP A 29 -1.10 9.05 1.49
N PRO A 30 -2.30 8.97 2.09
CA PRO A 30 -2.99 7.69 2.26
C PRO A 30 -3.43 7.04 0.95
N LYS A 31 -3.39 7.77 -0.18
CA LYS A 31 -3.70 7.26 -1.52
C LYS A 31 -2.50 7.35 -2.47
N GLY A 32 -1.30 7.45 -1.89
CA GLY A 32 -0.07 7.61 -2.63
C GLY A 32 0.26 6.43 -3.52
N LYS A 33 1.28 6.66 -4.36
CA LYS A 33 1.84 5.65 -5.25
C LYS A 33 2.27 4.43 -4.44
N ILE A 34 2.10 3.27 -5.06
CA ILE A 34 2.56 2.02 -4.51
C ILE A 34 3.82 1.56 -5.22
N GLU A 35 4.65 0.84 -4.50
CA GLU A 35 5.69 -0.02 -5.06
C GLU A 35 5.08 -1.40 -5.33
N LEU A 36 5.52 -2.06 -6.41
CA LEU A 36 5.01 -3.36 -6.82
C LEU A 36 6.17 -4.32 -7.06
N TYR A 37 6.14 -5.46 -6.38
CA TYR A 37 7.18 -6.49 -6.46
C TYR A 37 6.58 -7.85 -6.84
N ASN A 38 7.36 -8.66 -7.57
CA ASN A 38 7.04 -10.05 -7.84
C ASN A 38 7.89 -10.95 -6.95
N LEU A 39 7.30 -11.43 -5.86
CA LEU A 39 7.99 -12.28 -4.88
C LEU A 39 8.42 -13.64 -5.44
N LYS A 40 7.88 -14.07 -6.58
CA LYS A 40 8.34 -15.31 -7.22
C LYS A 40 9.77 -15.17 -7.75
N ASP A 41 10.10 -13.99 -8.30
CA ASP A 41 11.36 -13.74 -8.98
C ASP A 41 12.29 -12.81 -8.16
N ASP A 42 11.73 -12.06 -7.21
CA ASP A 42 12.42 -11.03 -6.42
C ASP A 42 11.89 -11.01 -4.98
N VAL A 43 12.27 -12.03 -4.20
CA VAL A 43 11.91 -12.14 -2.77
C VAL A 43 12.51 -11.00 -1.95
N SER A 44 13.67 -10.49 -2.37
CA SER A 44 14.39 -9.39 -1.72
C SER A 44 13.86 -8.00 -2.07
N GLU A 45 12.81 -7.89 -2.88
CA GLU A 45 12.11 -6.63 -3.22
C GLU A 45 13.03 -5.55 -3.80
N THR A 46 13.99 -5.96 -4.62
CA THR A 46 15.01 -5.07 -5.18
C THR A 46 14.53 -4.30 -6.41
N ARG A 47 13.48 -4.77 -7.08
CA ARG A 47 13.03 -4.24 -8.37
C ARG A 47 11.58 -3.79 -8.30
N ASN A 48 11.36 -2.48 -8.18
CA ASN A 48 10.03 -1.93 -8.29
C ASN A 48 9.51 -2.04 -9.74
N LEU A 49 8.40 -2.73 -9.92
CA LEU A 49 7.75 -3.02 -11.19
C LEU A 49 6.45 -2.21 -11.39
N ALA A 50 6.17 -1.22 -10.54
CA ALA A 50 4.93 -0.43 -10.61
C ALA A 50 4.78 0.29 -11.96
N ASP A 51 5.86 0.92 -12.43
CA ASP A 51 5.88 1.63 -13.73
C ASP A 51 5.87 0.67 -14.92
N LYS A 52 6.43 -0.53 -14.75
CA LYS A 52 6.45 -1.57 -15.80
C LYS A 52 5.09 -2.27 -15.95
N TYR A 53 4.32 -2.41 -14.88
CA TYR A 53 3.00 -3.04 -14.89
C TYR A 53 1.92 -2.13 -14.26
N PRO A 54 1.60 -0.98 -14.87
CA PRO A 54 0.70 0.01 -14.28
C PRO A 54 -0.72 -0.52 -14.07
N CYS A 55 -1.22 -1.37 -14.97
CA CYS A 55 -2.52 -2.04 -14.81
C CYS A 55 -2.55 -2.95 -13.57
N LYS A 56 -1.45 -3.64 -13.26
CA LYS A 56 -1.34 -4.52 -12.10
C LYS A 56 -1.18 -3.71 -10.82
N ALA A 57 -0.36 -2.67 -10.86
CA ALA A 57 -0.22 -1.72 -9.75
C ALA A 57 -1.59 -1.17 -9.37
N ARG A 58 -2.36 -0.63 -10.32
CA ARG A 58 -3.72 -0.13 -10.09
C ARG A 58 -4.67 -1.18 -9.49
N LYS A 59 -4.59 -2.44 -9.94
CA LYS A 59 -5.40 -3.54 -9.39
C LYS A 59 -5.01 -3.84 -7.93
N MET A 60 -3.71 -3.84 -7.63
CA MET A 60 -3.19 -4.03 -6.27
C MET A 60 -3.55 -2.86 -5.36
N THR A 61 -3.50 -1.62 -5.85
CA THR A 61 -3.97 -0.42 -5.13
C THR A 61 -5.42 -0.57 -4.70
N LYS A 62 -6.32 -1.00 -5.61
CA LYS A 62 -7.73 -1.26 -5.26
C LYS A 62 -7.89 -2.30 -4.16
N TYR A 63 -7.06 -3.35 -4.17
CA TYR A 63 -7.08 -4.33 -3.09
C TYR A 63 -6.54 -3.75 -1.78
N LEU A 64 -5.46 -2.97 -1.82
CA LEU A 64 -4.93 -2.26 -0.64
C LEU A 64 -6.00 -1.36 0.00
N ASP A 65 -6.70 -0.59 -0.83
CA ASP A 65 -7.77 0.31 -0.37
C ASP A 65 -8.98 -0.46 0.17
N GLY A 66 -9.30 -1.62 -0.39
CA GLY A 66 -10.45 -2.44 0.02
C GLY A 66 -10.18 -3.36 1.21
N VAL A 67 -8.94 -3.77 1.45
CA VAL A 67 -8.56 -4.66 2.57
C VAL A 67 -8.48 -3.90 3.88
N ARG A 68 -8.32 -2.57 3.83
CA ARG A 68 -8.54 -1.70 4.99
C ARG A 68 -10.04 -1.74 5.32
N THR A 69 -10.48 -2.76 6.06
CA THR A 69 -11.80 -2.77 6.71
C THR A 69 -11.89 -1.46 7.48
N ARG A 70 -12.91 -0.64 7.21
CA ARG A 70 -13.12 0.62 7.95
C ARG A 70 -13.18 0.28 9.43
N SER A 71 -12.08 0.52 10.16
CA SER A 71 -12.10 0.49 11.60
C SER A 71 -12.63 1.85 12.03
N GLU A 72 -13.87 1.90 12.50
CA GLU A 72 -14.53 3.13 12.97
C GLU A 72 -13.75 3.83 14.11
N ILE A 73 -12.79 3.11 14.72
CA ILE A 73 -11.92 3.58 15.80
C ILE A 73 -10.73 4.41 15.27
N PHE A 74 -10.26 4.15 14.04
CA PHE A 74 -9.10 4.84 13.45
C PHE A 74 -9.53 5.84 12.36
N ASN A 75 -10.49 6.70 12.69
CA ASN A 75 -10.77 7.89 11.89
C ASN A 75 -9.67 8.93 12.16
N PHE A 76 -8.65 8.98 11.30
CA PHE A 76 -7.78 10.15 11.18
C PHE A 76 -8.60 11.31 10.61
N THR A 77 -9.41 11.96 11.44
CA THR A 77 -9.99 13.26 11.11
C THR A 77 -8.88 14.29 11.08
N PHE A 78 -8.34 14.56 9.90
CA PHE A 78 -7.66 15.82 9.64
C PHE A 78 -8.71 16.93 9.79
N LYS A 79 -8.68 17.60 10.93
CA LYS A 79 -9.46 18.81 11.17
C LYS A 79 -8.90 19.89 10.25
N LYS A 80 -9.55 20.12 9.10
CA LYS A 80 -9.35 21.33 8.31
C LYS A 80 -9.89 22.51 9.14
N ASN A 81 -9.00 23.30 9.72
CA ASN A 81 -9.38 24.60 10.25
C ASN A 81 -9.69 25.53 9.06
N LYS A 82 -10.82 26.22 9.18
CA LYS A 82 -11.31 27.26 8.28
C LYS A 82 -10.59 28.57 8.57
#